data_AF-A0A957FHL7-F1
#
_entry.id   AF-A0A957FHL7-F1
#
_cell.length_a   1.000
_cell.length_b   1.000
_cell.length_c   1.000
_cell.angle_alpha   90.00
_cell.angle_beta   90.00
_cell.angle_gamma   90.00
#
_symmetry.space_group_name_H-M   'P 1'
#
loop_
_entity.id
_entity.type
_entity.pdbx_description
1 polymer ?
#
loop_
_entity_poly.entity_id
_entity_poly.type
_entity_poly.pdbx_seq_one_letter_code
_entity_poly.pdbx_strand_id
1 'polypeptide(L)'
;KEVPAHFVWSTRTPRATYGDALVDEILSVQPNALIWDTNQSGRPDLVELAYNAYKEFDAEAVIVISNKKLTWQVVYGMESRGIPAYGAIWDS
;
A
#
# COMPACT_ATOMS: atom_id res chain seq x y z
N LYS A 1 -21.97 2.10 5.83
CA LYS A 1 -21.68 1.38 4.57
C LYS A 1 -20.18 1.16 4.55
N GLU A 2 -19.73 -0.09 4.44
CA GLU A 2 -18.32 -0.37 4.18
C GLU A 2 -18.01 -0.01 2.72
N VAL A 3 -16.88 0.66 2.51
CA VAL A 3 -16.37 0.96 1.17
C VAL A 3 -15.38 -0.14 0.83
N PRO A 4 -15.54 -0.82 -0.32
CA PRO A 4 -14.60 -1.86 -0.71
C PRO A 4 -13.21 -1.25 -0.88
N ALA A 5 -12.20 -1.88 -0.27
CA ALA A 5 -10.81 -1.47 -0.36
C ALA A 5 -9.88 -2.67 -0.48
N HIS A 6 -8.71 -2.47 -1.09
CA HIS A 6 -7.63 -3.44 -1.13
C HIS A 6 -6.40 -2.89 -0.43
N PHE A 7 -5.88 -3.64 0.55
CA PHE A 7 -4.76 -3.20 1.38
C PHE A 7 -3.44 -3.75 0.86
N VAL A 8 -2.52 -2.86 0.53
CA VAL A 8 -1.14 -3.18 0.11
C VAL A 8 -0.18 -2.73 1.21
N TRP A 9 0.61 -3.67 1.74
CA TRP A 9 1.56 -3.37 2.80
C TRP A 9 2.95 -3.95 2.50
N SER A 10 3.91 -3.07 2.19
CA SER A 10 5.30 -3.44 1.99
C SER A 10 6.13 -3.10 3.23
N THR A 11 6.70 -4.11 3.87
CA THR A 11 7.51 -3.94 5.08
C THR A 11 8.53 -5.07 5.24
N ARG A 12 9.55 -4.87 6.08
CA ARG A 12 10.58 -5.87 6.34
C ARG A 12 10.12 -6.80 7.45
N THR A 13 10.07 -8.11 7.22
CA THR A 13 9.75 -9.12 8.24
C THR A 13 8.50 -8.76 9.09
N PRO A 14 7.29 -8.70 8.49
CA PRO A 14 6.10 -8.14 9.14
C PRO A 14 5.78 -8.77 10.51
N ARG A 15 5.70 -10.09 10.59
CA ARG A 15 5.39 -10.80 11.84
C ARG A 15 6.46 -10.61 12.91
N ALA A 16 7.73 -10.61 12.53
CA ALA A 16 8.82 -10.36 13.48
C ALA A 16 8.86 -8.91 13.99
N THR A 17 8.40 -7.95 13.17
CA THR A 17 8.46 -6.51 13.48
C THR A 17 7.23 -6.04 14.25
N TYR A 18 6.04 -6.56 13.90
CA TYR A 18 4.76 -6.08 14.43
C TYR A 18 4.01 -7.14 15.27
N GLY A 19 4.50 -8.37 15.31
CA GLY A 19 3.88 -9.49 16.01
C GLY A 19 2.77 -10.16 15.21
N ASP A 20 2.47 -11.41 15.57
CA ASP A 20 1.41 -12.18 14.92
C ASP A 20 0.03 -11.56 15.13
N ALA A 21 -0.24 -11.02 16.32
CA ALA A 21 -1.54 -10.44 16.67
C ALA A 21 -1.98 -9.33 15.69
N LEU A 22 -1.09 -8.37 15.36
CA LEU A 22 -1.45 -7.29 14.43
C LEU A 22 -1.64 -7.81 13.01
N VAL A 23 -0.76 -8.72 12.56
CA VAL A 23 -0.84 -9.28 11.21
C VAL A 23 -2.11 -10.10 11.05
N ASP A 24 -2.47 -10.89 12.06
CA ASP A 24 -3.69 -11.71 12.06
C ASP A 24 -4.95 -10.84 12.14
N GLU A 25 -4.92 -9.75 12.90
CA GLU A 25 -6.01 -8.76 12.92
C GLU A 25 -6.21 -8.15 11.52
N ILE A 26 -5.14 -7.69 10.86
CA ILE A 26 -5.19 -7.16 9.49
C ILE A 26 -5.79 -8.19 8.54
N LEU A 27 -5.33 -9.45 8.58
CA LEU A 27 -5.83 -10.50 7.70
C LEU A 27 -7.26 -10.93 8.02
N SER A 28 -7.72 -10.76 9.26
CA SER A 28 -9.11 -11.02 9.64
C SER A 28 -10.07 -9.99 9.05
N VAL A 29 -9.64 -8.73 8.94
CA VAL A 29 -10.43 -7.61 8.39
C VAL A 29 -10.25 -7.46 6.88
N GLN A 30 -9.05 -7.74 6.37
CA GLN A 30 -8.66 -7.67 4.96
C GLN A 30 -8.02 -9.00 4.52
N PRO A 31 -8.82 -10.07 4.31
CA PRO A 31 -8.30 -11.39 3.96
C PRO A 31 -7.48 -11.42 2.66
N ASN A 32 -7.75 -10.48 1.76
CA ASN A 32 -7.07 -10.35 0.48
C ASN A 32 -5.94 -9.32 0.52
N ALA A 33 -5.46 -8.92 1.69
CA ALA A 33 -4.36 -7.95 1.80
C ALA A 33 -3.08 -8.48 1.12
N LEU A 34 -2.48 -7.64 0.28
CA LEU A 34 -1.18 -7.91 -0.32
C LEU A 34 -0.06 -7.46 0.63
N ILE A 35 0.49 -8.43 1.37
CA ILE A 35 1.61 -8.20 2.29
C ILE A 35 2.92 -8.58 1.59
N TRP A 36 3.77 -7.58 1.31
CA TRP A 36 5.08 -7.76 0.68
C TRP A 36 6.20 -7.72 1.74
N ASP A 37 6.78 -8.88 2.06
CA ASP A 37 7.95 -8.95 2.93
C ASP A 37 9.24 -8.60 2.15
N THR A 38 9.78 -7.41 2.39
CA THR A 38 10.98 -6.92 1.69
C THR A 38 12.25 -7.69 2.05
N ASN A 39 12.25 -8.45 3.14
CA ASN A 39 13.38 -9.30 3.51
C ASN A 39 13.44 -10.56 2.63
N GLN A 40 12.27 -11.08 2.23
CA GLN A 40 12.15 -12.30 1.45
C GLN A 40 12.16 -12.00 -0.06
N SER A 41 11.42 -10.97 -0.48
CA SER A 41 11.18 -10.66 -1.90
C SER A 41 11.96 -9.45 -2.40
N GLY A 42 12.83 -8.86 -1.57
CA GLY A 42 13.53 -7.61 -1.88
C GLY A 42 12.61 -6.39 -1.84
N ARG A 43 13.17 -5.20 -2.13
CA ARG A 43 12.39 -3.96 -2.16
C ARG A 43 11.64 -3.86 -3.49
N PRO A 44 10.30 -3.76 -3.48
CA PRO A 44 9.53 -3.66 -4.73
C PRO A 44 9.62 -2.25 -5.33
N ASP A 45 9.32 -2.13 -6.62
CA ASP A 45 8.85 -0.85 -7.16
C ASP A 45 7.42 -0.63 -6.65
N LEU A 46 7.27 0.36 -5.77
CA LEU A 46 5.99 0.63 -5.12
C LEU A 46 5.00 1.37 -6.02
N VAL A 47 5.47 2.02 -7.09
CA VAL A 47 4.57 2.60 -8.10
C VAL A 47 3.96 1.46 -8.91
N GLU A 48 4.78 0.50 -9.34
CA GLU A 48 4.28 -0.69 -10.06
C GLU A 48 3.36 -1.53 -9.17
N LEU A 49 3.73 -1.77 -7.92
CA LEU A 49 2.91 -2.52 -6.98
C LEU A 49 1.53 -1.87 -6.76
N ALA A 50 1.50 -0.54 -6.57
CA ALA A 50 0.26 0.21 -6.41
C ALA A 50 -0.57 0.22 -7.70
N TYR A 51 0.07 0.34 -8.86
CA TYR A 51 -0.60 0.31 -10.16
C TYR A 51 -1.25 -1.05 -10.45
N ASN A 52 -0.55 -2.15 -10.20
CA ASN A 52 -1.10 -3.49 -10.40
C ASN A 52 -2.29 -3.74 -9.46
N ALA A 53 -2.14 -3.40 -8.16
CA ALA A 53 -3.23 -3.48 -7.20
C ALA A 53 -4.45 -2.63 -7.60
N TYR A 54 -4.22 -1.40 -8.08
CA TYR A 54 -5.27 -0.52 -8.61
C TYR A 54 -6.03 -1.18 -9.77
N LYS A 55 -5.30 -1.78 -10.74
CA LYS A 55 -5.90 -2.42 -11.92
C LYS A 55 -6.64 -3.71 -11.58
N GLU A 56 -6.08 -4.54 -10.71
CA GLU A 56 -6.68 -5.81 -10.29
C GLU A 56 -7.93 -5.60 -9.44
N PHE A 57 -7.92 -4.57 -8.58
CA PHE A 57 -9.06 -4.23 -7.73
C PHE A 57 -10.12 -3.38 -8.45
N ASP A 58 -9.81 -2.83 -9.63
CA ASP A 58 -10.63 -1.83 -10.34
C ASP A 58 -10.96 -0.62 -9.44
N ALA A 59 -9.93 -0.10 -8.77
CA ALA A 59 -10.10 0.98 -7.79
C ALA A 59 -10.43 2.32 -8.47
N GLU A 60 -11.08 3.22 -7.73
CA GLU A 60 -11.33 4.61 -8.18
C GLU A 60 -10.19 5.58 -7.80
N ALA A 61 -9.41 5.22 -6.77
CA ALA A 61 -8.30 6.03 -6.27
C ALA A 61 -7.30 5.21 -5.46
N VAL A 62 -6.12 5.78 -5.22
CA VAL A 62 -5.08 5.23 -4.34
C VAL A 62 -4.80 6.16 -3.18
N ILE A 63 -4.71 5.61 -1.97
CA ILE A 63 -4.31 6.34 -0.76
C ILE A 63 -2.98 5.78 -0.27
N VAL A 64 -2.00 6.66 -0.03
CA VAL A 64 -0.63 6.29 0.32
C VAL A 64 -0.26 6.83 1.69
N ILE A 65 0.04 5.92 2.61
CA ILE A 65 0.56 6.22 3.95
C ILE A 65 2.00 5.72 4.02
N SER A 66 2.96 6.63 3.95
CA SER A 66 4.38 6.32 4.02
C SER A 66 5.20 7.54 4.42
N ASN A 67 6.53 7.49 4.29
CA ASN A 67 7.38 8.67 4.41
C ASN A 67 7.26 9.58 3.18
N LYS A 68 7.64 10.86 3.35
CA LYS A 68 7.53 11.92 2.32
C LYS A 68 8.02 11.52 0.93
N LYS A 69 9.24 10.97 0.85
CA LYS A 69 9.86 10.59 -0.43
C LYS A 69 9.01 9.57 -1.17
N LEU A 70 8.59 8.52 -0.46
CA LEU A 70 7.84 7.43 -1.06
C LEU A 70 6.40 7.85 -1.38
N THR A 71 5.76 8.61 -0.50
CA THR A 71 4.43 9.18 -0.76
C THR A 71 4.42 9.98 -2.05
N TRP A 72 5.38 10.89 -2.24
CA TRP A 72 5.47 11.68 -3.47
C TRP A 72 5.74 10.83 -4.71
N GLN A 73 6.61 9.83 -4.61
CA GLN A 73 6.90 8.93 -5.72
C GLN A 73 5.63 8.19 -6.20
N VAL A 74 4.84 7.65 -5.27
CA VAL A 74 3.62 6.92 -5.62
C VAL A 74 2.53 7.87 -6.12
N VAL A 75 2.28 8.98 -5.43
CA VAL A 75 1.26 9.96 -5.85
C VAL A 75 1.57 10.47 -7.27
N TYR A 76 2.79 10.95 -7.50
CA TYR A 76 3.20 11.41 -8.82
C TYR A 76 3.11 10.30 -9.88
N GLY A 77 3.57 9.08 -9.53
CA GLY A 77 3.52 7.94 -10.45
C GLY A 77 2.11 7.56 -10.87
N MET A 78 1.14 7.66 -9.97
CA MET A 78 -0.26 7.36 -10.28
C MET A 78 -0.94 8.51 -11.03
N GLU A 79 -0.76 9.75 -10.57
CA GLU A 79 -1.35 10.94 -11.21
C GLU A 79 -0.83 11.14 -12.64
N SER A 80 0.46 10.86 -12.90
CA SER A 80 1.03 10.94 -14.25
C SER A 80 0.40 9.94 -15.23
N ARG A 81 -0.37 8.95 -14.73
CA ARG A 81 -1.12 7.94 -15.49
C ARG A 81 -2.62 8.23 -15.51
N GLY A 82 -3.05 9.40 -15.01
CA GLY A 82 -4.46 9.78 -14.89
C GLY A 82 -5.20 9.08 -13.75
N ILE A 83 -4.49 8.47 -12.79
CA ILE A 83 -5.08 7.77 -11.66
C ILE A 83 -5.09 8.70 -10.44
N PRO A 84 -6.25 8.96 -9.81
CA PRO A 84 -6.31 9.75 -8.58
C PRO A 84 -5.51 9.09 -7.46
N ALA A 85 -4.56 9.82 -6.88
CA ALA A 85 -3.77 9.33 -5.76
C ALA A 85 -3.55 10.41 -4.72
N TYR A 86 -3.66 10.03 -3.44
CA TYR A 86 -3.62 10.94 -2.31
C TYR A 86 -2.65 10.43 -1.25
N GLY A 87 -1.90 11.34 -0.66
CA GLY A 87 -0.99 11.03 0.43
C GLY A 87 -1.00 12.11 1.49
N ALA A 88 -0.36 11.84 2.63
CA ALA A 88 -0.20 12.84 3.67
C ALA A 88 0.44 14.13 3.12
N ILE A 89 -0.10 15.29 3.53
CA ILE A 89 0.50 16.60 3.30
C ILE A 89 1.67 16.74 4.29
N TRP A 90 2.81 17.20 3.81
CA TRP A 90 4.02 17.42 4.61
C TRP A 90 4.29 18.91 4.72
N ASP A 91 3.52 19.57 5.59
CA ASP A 91 3.54 21.01 5.85
C ASP A 91 4.01 21.40 7.26
N SER A 92 4.50 20.44 8.05
CA SER A 92 5.11 20.66 9.37
C SER A 92 6.59 21.02 9.34
#